data_AF-A0A4V0HWY8-F1
#
_entry.id   AF-A0A4V0HWY8-F1
#
_cell.length_a   1.000
_cell.length_b   1.000
_cell.length_c   1.000
_cell.angle_alpha   90.00
_cell.angle_beta   90.00
_cell.angle_gamma   90.00
#
_symmetry.space_group_name_H-M   'P 1'
#
loop_
_entity.id
_entity.type
_entity.pdbx_description
1 polymer ?
#
loop_
_entity_poly.entity_id
_entity_poly.type
_entity_poly.pdbx_seq_one_letter_code
_entity_poly.pdbx_strand_id
1 'polypeptide(L)'
;MRHAPRWAAAGLVGLCAAAAAAPPAPEPAPPPHAAPRPARPNVPQLVADLGSDDYRTREAAGRDLARVGIAAVPALRAAGFAADRDDVRRRAAVLARRIETGHLEAPTRITFAARQWTAQEVCAEVARQAGCRVEYDGPTGADAPRYDFDFENVPLLQAVDRVAEAAGASVDCGSESISVLSGGTCDAWVAYAGPFKFVAQQVQVSADVNLEAPRGRPAPRDEYIRVQYVIISEPKNPFFHAFPAVLVGAEDDRGRPLVAPAGRANRRYRVVRDGYVHKLQGAIDLRSKAAVDTAARSIKSLKGKVAVEMLAGVRPEIEIPNPLGADGQTFTGRTVAAKVERLLLGEANPGYVLDVAFTRLGSDPPVRRDSGWASHLCKRVELHDAAGNAYHTGVPTDAKRNPAWAHFTIPLTNRDPATGGPTSSARPSSWS
;
A
#
# COMPACT_ATOMS: atom_id res chain seq x y z
N MET A 1 -24.69 31.00 -6.77
CA MET A 1 -24.36 31.98 -7.82
C MET A 1 -23.33 31.35 -8.74
N ARG A 2 -23.74 30.89 -9.92
CA ARG A 2 -22.88 30.21 -10.90
C ARG A 2 -22.45 31.25 -11.93
N HIS A 3 -21.17 31.58 -11.98
CA HIS A 3 -20.61 32.41 -13.05
C HIS A 3 -20.29 31.50 -14.24
N ALA A 4 -21.07 31.63 -15.31
CA ALA A 4 -20.72 31.10 -16.62
C ALA A 4 -19.65 32.01 -17.27
N PRO A 5 -18.62 31.45 -17.93
CA PRO A 5 -17.70 32.27 -18.71
C PRO A 5 -18.35 32.65 -20.04
N ARG A 6 -18.40 33.96 -20.31
CA ARG A 6 -18.75 34.55 -21.61
C ARG A 6 -17.55 34.39 -22.56
N TRP A 7 -17.70 33.59 -23.59
CA TRP A 7 -16.73 33.51 -24.69
C TRP A 7 -17.09 34.58 -25.73
N ALA A 8 -16.12 35.44 -26.03
CA ALA A 8 -16.23 36.47 -27.06
C ALA A 8 -16.01 35.84 -28.45
N ALA A 9 -16.95 36.09 -29.36
CA ALA A 9 -16.82 35.73 -30.77
C ALA A 9 -15.81 36.66 -31.45
N ALA A 10 -14.70 36.10 -31.93
CA ALA A 10 -13.74 36.78 -32.80
C ALA A 10 -13.99 36.39 -34.26
N GLY A 11 -14.00 37.40 -35.14
CA GLY A 11 -14.37 37.30 -36.54
C GLY A 11 -13.45 36.44 -37.40
N LEU A 12 -14.07 35.77 -38.37
CA LEU A 12 -13.44 34.92 -39.38
C LEU A 12 -12.97 35.80 -40.55
N VAL A 13 -11.66 35.95 -40.73
CA VAL A 13 -11.07 36.48 -41.97
C VAL A 13 -10.54 35.30 -42.76
N GLY A 14 -11.17 35.03 -43.91
CA GLY A 14 -10.79 33.97 -44.83
C GLY A 14 -9.51 34.33 -45.58
N LEU A 15 -8.46 33.53 -45.38
CA LEU A 15 -7.25 33.54 -46.18
C LEU A 15 -7.20 32.23 -46.96
N CYS A 16 -7.43 32.29 -48.28
CA CYS A 16 -7.22 31.16 -49.19
C CYS A 16 -5.72 30.92 -49.37
N ALA A 17 -5.15 29.97 -48.63
CA ALA A 17 -3.78 29.50 -48.82
C ALA A 17 -3.74 28.40 -49.90
N ALA A 18 -2.98 28.64 -50.96
CA ALA A 18 -2.68 27.64 -51.99
C ALA A 18 -1.90 26.47 -51.36
N ALA A 19 -2.42 25.26 -51.53
CA ALA A 19 -1.78 24.02 -51.09
C ALA A 19 -0.55 23.72 -51.96
N ALA A 20 0.62 24.19 -51.53
CA ALA A 20 1.89 23.68 -52.01
C ALA A 20 2.08 22.26 -51.45
N ALA A 21 2.18 21.28 -52.35
CA ALA A 21 2.46 19.89 -52.00
C ALA A 21 3.77 19.81 -51.20
N ALA A 22 3.65 19.55 -49.89
CA ALA A 22 4.80 19.33 -49.03
C ALA A 22 5.54 18.07 -49.51
N PRO A 23 6.88 18.11 -49.61
CA PRO A 23 7.67 16.92 -49.93
C PRO A 23 7.38 15.81 -48.90
N PRO A 24 7.39 14.54 -49.32
CA PRO A 24 7.12 13.41 -48.43
C PRO A 24 8.05 13.48 -47.22
N ALA A 25 7.45 13.44 -46.02
CA ALA A 25 8.20 13.45 -44.78
C ALA A 25 9.24 12.31 -44.79
N PRO A 26 10.51 12.58 -44.44
CA PRO A 26 11.54 11.56 -44.43
C PRO A 26 11.12 10.41 -43.51
N GLU A 27 11.22 9.20 -44.04
CA GLU A 27 10.91 7.96 -43.35
C GLU A 27 11.65 7.95 -42.00
N PRO A 28 10.93 7.75 -40.86
CA PRO A 28 11.53 7.85 -39.54
C PRO A 28 12.68 6.85 -39.42
N ALA A 29 13.88 7.36 -39.15
CA ALA A 29 15.07 6.55 -39.02
C ALA A 29 14.83 5.39 -38.04
N PRO A 30 15.25 4.16 -38.37
CA PRO A 30 15.06 3.01 -37.51
C PRO A 30 15.64 3.31 -36.12
N PRO A 31 14.91 2.97 -35.03
CA PRO A 31 15.33 3.30 -33.69
C PRO A 31 16.74 2.74 -33.44
N PRO A 32 17.66 3.54 -32.88
CA PRO A 32 19.03 3.11 -32.64
C PRO A 32 19.01 1.82 -31.83
N HIS A 33 19.71 0.78 -32.32
CA HIS A 33 19.84 -0.50 -31.64
C HIS A 33 20.25 -0.26 -30.19
N ALA A 34 19.35 -0.58 -29.25
CA ALA A 34 19.59 -0.38 -27.83
C ALA A 34 20.90 -1.10 -27.46
N ALA A 35 21.86 -0.34 -26.93
CA ALA A 35 23.14 -0.88 -26.49
C ALA A 35 22.90 -2.11 -25.60
N PRO A 36 23.69 -3.19 -25.75
CA PRO A 36 23.50 -4.42 -24.99
C PRO A 36 23.47 -4.10 -23.50
N ARG A 37 22.37 -4.50 -22.82
CA ARG A 37 22.26 -4.34 -21.37
C ARG A 37 23.42 -5.10 -20.71
N PRO A 38 24.15 -4.50 -19.76
CA PRO A 38 25.22 -5.19 -19.05
C PRO A 38 24.69 -6.50 -18.44
N ALA A 39 25.49 -7.57 -18.55
CA ALA A 39 25.14 -8.87 -17.99
C ALA A 39 24.80 -8.72 -16.49
N ARG A 40 23.74 -9.41 -16.04
CA ARG A 40 23.33 -9.36 -14.63
C ARG A 40 24.49 -9.87 -13.75
N PRO A 41 24.83 -9.17 -12.65
CA PRO A 41 25.89 -9.63 -11.76
C PRO A 41 25.58 -11.03 -11.22
N ASN A 42 26.60 -11.89 -11.14
CA ASN A 42 26.47 -13.24 -10.59
C ASN A 42 26.34 -13.15 -9.06
N VAL A 43 25.10 -13.22 -8.54
CA VAL A 43 24.78 -13.04 -7.12
C VAL A 43 25.54 -14.01 -6.21
N PRO A 44 25.62 -15.34 -6.48
CA PRO A 44 26.48 -16.25 -5.73
C PRO A 44 27.93 -15.80 -5.59
N GLN A 45 28.54 -15.30 -6.68
CA GLN A 45 29.92 -14.81 -6.65
C GLN A 45 30.03 -13.57 -5.76
N LEU A 46 29.11 -12.61 -5.88
CA LEU A 46 29.12 -11.42 -5.03
C LEU A 46 28.95 -11.76 -3.53
N VAL A 47 28.15 -12.78 -3.21
CA VAL A 47 28.00 -13.27 -1.84
C VAL A 47 29.30 -13.91 -1.33
N ALA A 48 30.02 -14.66 -2.17
CA ALA A 48 31.35 -15.17 -1.83
C ALA A 48 32.35 -14.02 -1.61
N ASP A 49 32.32 -13.00 -2.46
CA ASP A 49 33.20 -11.84 -2.41
C ASP A 49 32.96 -10.97 -1.15
N LEU A 50 31.80 -11.07 -0.48
CA LEU A 50 31.58 -10.45 0.84
C LEU A 50 32.54 -11.00 1.92
N GLY A 51 33.07 -12.21 1.72
CA GLY A 51 34.06 -12.86 2.58
C GLY A 51 35.50 -12.72 2.10
N SER A 52 35.76 -11.96 1.02
CA SER A 52 37.13 -11.72 0.52
C SER A 52 38.01 -11.09 1.59
N ASP A 53 39.30 -11.40 1.65
CA ASP A 53 40.22 -10.76 2.59
C ASP A 53 40.57 -9.32 2.15
N ASP A 54 40.46 -9.01 0.86
CA ASP A 54 40.62 -7.66 0.33
C ASP A 54 39.40 -6.78 0.64
N TYR A 55 39.65 -5.65 1.29
CA TYR A 55 38.59 -4.71 1.70
C TYR A 55 37.84 -4.12 0.49
N ARG A 56 38.53 -3.83 -0.61
CA ARG A 56 37.89 -3.19 -1.78
C ARG A 56 36.93 -4.14 -2.48
N THR A 57 37.33 -5.39 -2.63
CA THR A 57 36.49 -6.48 -3.16
C THR A 57 35.21 -6.64 -2.33
N ARG A 58 35.32 -6.71 -1.00
CA ARG A 58 34.15 -6.83 -0.11
C ARG A 58 33.17 -5.66 -0.25
N GLU A 59 33.68 -4.43 -0.24
CA GLU A 59 32.82 -3.23 -0.31
C GLU A 59 32.23 -3.03 -1.71
N ALA A 60 32.94 -3.43 -2.77
CA ALA A 60 32.38 -3.49 -4.12
C ALA A 60 31.23 -4.50 -4.18
N ALA A 61 31.44 -5.73 -3.68
CA ALA A 61 30.42 -6.76 -3.63
C ALA A 61 29.17 -6.33 -2.85
N GLY A 62 29.35 -5.70 -1.69
CA GLY A 62 28.24 -5.17 -0.89
C GLY A 62 27.43 -4.09 -1.64
N ARG A 63 28.09 -3.20 -2.39
CA ARG A 63 27.41 -2.19 -3.22
C ARG A 63 26.69 -2.81 -4.42
N ASP A 64 27.30 -3.80 -5.05
CA ASP A 64 26.71 -4.46 -6.22
C ASP A 64 25.50 -5.33 -5.81
N LEU A 65 25.57 -6.03 -4.68
CA LEU A 65 24.42 -6.73 -4.08
C LEU A 65 23.28 -5.76 -3.71
N ALA A 66 23.61 -4.59 -3.15
CA ALA A 66 22.61 -3.55 -2.90
C ALA A 66 21.96 -3.04 -4.20
N ARG A 67 22.72 -2.95 -5.31
CA ARG A 67 22.20 -2.57 -6.62
C ARG A 67 21.32 -3.65 -7.24
N VAL A 68 21.64 -4.92 -7.02
CA VAL A 68 20.75 -6.05 -7.38
C VAL A 68 19.43 -5.96 -6.60
N GLY A 69 19.48 -5.47 -5.36
CA GLY A 69 18.29 -5.16 -4.57
C GLY A 69 17.59 -6.41 -4.07
N ILE A 70 16.25 -6.42 -4.13
CA ILE A 70 15.44 -7.46 -3.47
C ILE A 70 15.74 -8.87 -3.98
N ALA A 71 16.16 -9.02 -5.24
CA ALA A 71 16.53 -10.31 -5.83
C ALA A 71 17.76 -10.96 -5.19
N ALA A 72 18.60 -10.19 -4.48
CA ALA A 72 19.77 -10.73 -3.76
C ALA A 72 19.42 -11.25 -2.35
N VAL A 73 18.25 -10.90 -1.80
CA VAL A 73 17.88 -11.18 -0.41
C VAL A 73 17.85 -12.68 -0.09
N PRO A 74 17.28 -13.58 -0.93
CA PRO A 74 17.35 -15.01 -0.71
C PRO A 74 18.76 -15.54 -0.48
N ALA A 75 19.69 -15.20 -1.39
CA ALA A 75 21.09 -15.61 -1.31
C ALA A 75 21.80 -15.03 -0.08
N LEU A 76 21.50 -13.77 0.27
CA LEU A 76 22.03 -13.12 1.48
C LEU A 76 21.51 -13.78 2.76
N ARG A 77 20.23 -14.16 2.81
CA ARG A 77 19.64 -14.88 3.96
C ARG A 77 20.29 -16.25 4.09
N ALA A 78 20.38 -17.01 2.99
CA ALA A 78 21.03 -18.32 2.98
C ALA A 78 22.48 -18.22 3.49
N ALA A 79 23.26 -17.25 3.01
CA ALA A 79 24.61 -17.00 3.49
C ALA A 79 24.66 -16.56 4.97
N GLY A 80 23.66 -15.79 5.42
CA GLY A 80 23.50 -15.40 6.82
C GLY A 80 23.36 -16.59 7.78
N PHE A 81 22.81 -17.71 7.31
CA PHE A 81 22.65 -18.94 8.09
C PHE A 81 23.77 -19.96 7.86
N ALA A 82 24.22 -20.14 6.62
CA ALA A 82 25.07 -21.26 6.22
C ALA A 82 26.58 -20.94 6.15
N ALA A 83 26.99 -19.66 6.18
CA ALA A 83 28.40 -19.34 6.02
C ALA A 83 29.24 -19.72 7.26
N ASP A 84 30.38 -20.37 7.01
CA ASP A 84 31.33 -20.77 8.06
C ASP A 84 31.97 -19.56 8.75
N ARG A 85 32.24 -18.48 7.99
CA ARG A 85 32.86 -17.27 8.52
C ARG A 85 31.81 -16.33 9.15
N ASP A 86 32.02 -15.99 10.42
CA ASP A 86 31.17 -15.09 11.20
C ASP A 86 31.00 -13.69 10.57
N ASP A 87 32.03 -13.18 9.89
CA ASP A 87 32.03 -11.88 9.23
C ASP A 87 31.04 -11.85 8.04
N VAL A 88 31.02 -12.92 7.23
CA VAL A 88 30.09 -13.11 6.12
C VAL A 88 28.66 -13.18 6.63
N ARG A 89 28.38 -14.02 7.66
CA ARG A 89 27.03 -14.14 8.23
C ARG A 89 26.48 -12.78 8.68
N ARG A 90 27.29 -12.04 9.44
CA ARG A 90 26.90 -10.71 9.96
C ARG A 90 26.66 -9.71 8.82
N ARG A 91 27.57 -9.62 7.84
CA ARG A 91 27.45 -8.67 6.72
C ARG A 91 26.25 -8.99 5.85
N ALA A 92 26.04 -10.27 5.52
CA ALA A 92 24.92 -10.71 4.72
C ALA A 92 23.58 -10.39 5.40
N ALA A 93 23.46 -10.65 6.71
CA ALA A 93 22.26 -10.31 7.48
C ALA A 93 21.98 -8.80 7.54
N VAL A 94 23.01 -7.97 7.77
CA VAL A 94 22.88 -6.50 7.77
C VAL A 94 22.46 -5.98 6.39
N LEU A 95 23.07 -6.50 5.33
CA LEU A 95 22.77 -6.09 3.97
C LEU A 95 21.36 -6.52 3.54
N ALA A 96 20.95 -7.76 3.83
CA ALA A 96 19.60 -8.24 3.58
C ALA A 96 18.57 -7.33 4.25
N ARG A 97 18.73 -7.04 5.54
CA ARG A 97 17.84 -6.14 6.28
C ARG A 97 17.79 -4.74 5.67
N ARG A 98 18.93 -4.19 5.25
CA ARG A 98 18.99 -2.87 4.61
C ARG A 98 18.24 -2.85 3.28
N ILE A 99 18.43 -3.87 2.45
CA ILE A 99 17.74 -3.99 1.16
C ILE A 99 16.24 -4.14 1.36
N GLU A 100 15.80 -5.00 2.27
CA GLU A 100 14.39 -5.19 2.61
C GLU A 100 13.75 -3.89 3.10
N THR A 101 14.41 -3.19 4.05
CA THR A 101 13.92 -1.91 4.57
C THR A 101 13.80 -0.87 3.46
N GLY A 102 14.83 -0.74 2.62
CA GLY A 102 14.82 0.19 1.49
C GLY A 102 13.74 -0.16 0.45
N HIS A 103 13.46 -1.44 0.25
CA HIS A 103 12.40 -1.88 -0.67
C HIS A 103 10.99 -1.52 -0.16
N LEU A 104 10.77 -1.63 1.15
CA LEU A 104 9.52 -1.22 1.79
C LEU A 104 9.33 0.30 1.75
N GLU A 105 10.40 1.06 1.98
CA GLU A 105 10.36 2.54 2.02
C GLU A 105 10.35 3.20 0.63
N ALA A 106 10.82 2.50 -0.40
CA ALA A 106 10.85 3.02 -1.76
C ALA A 106 9.51 2.77 -2.48
N PRO A 107 8.93 3.79 -3.13
CA PRO A 107 7.78 3.57 -4.00
C PRO A 107 8.18 2.70 -5.20
N THR A 108 7.25 1.89 -5.66
CA THR A 108 7.40 1.16 -6.92
C THR A 108 7.42 2.16 -8.07
N ARG A 109 8.37 2.02 -8.98
CA ARG A 109 8.62 2.99 -10.07
C ARG A 109 8.11 2.44 -11.38
N ILE A 110 7.39 3.27 -12.12
CA ILE A 110 6.79 2.95 -13.41
C ILE A 110 7.53 3.76 -14.48
N THR A 111 7.87 3.11 -15.60
CA THR A 111 8.54 3.76 -16.73
C THR A 111 8.07 3.19 -18.06
N PHE A 112 7.34 3.99 -18.83
CA PHE A 112 6.98 3.71 -20.22
C PHE A 112 6.40 4.95 -20.88
N ALA A 113 6.45 4.98 -22.21
CA ALA A 113 5.71 5.93 -23.02
C ALA A 113 4.64 5.16 -23.82
N ALA A 114 3.42 5.69 -23.80
CA ALA A 114 2.27 5.15 -24.50
C ALA A 114 1.61 6.27 -25.32
N ARG A 115 1.28 5.99 -26.57
CA ARG A 115 0.53 6.91 -27.43
C ARG A 115 -0.73 6.22 -27.92
N GLN A 116 -1.84 6.92 -27.84
CA GLN A 116 -3.14 6.45 -28.28
C GLN A 116 -3.58 5.15 -27.58
N TRP A 117 -3.22 4.98 -26.30
CA TRP A 117 -3.65 3.83 -25.50
C TRP A 117 -4.91 4.15 -24.73
N THR A 118 -5.76 3.14 -24.56
CA THR A 118 -6.92 3.20 -23.66
C THR A 118 -6.44 3.17 -22.20
N ALA A 119 -7.26 3.70 -21.28
CA ALA A 119 -6.95 3.63 -19.84
C ALA A 119 -6.76 2.19 -19.34
N GLN A 120 -7.47 1.22 -19.93
CA GLN A 120 -7.33 -0.21 -19.63
C GLN A 120 -5.95 -0.75 -20.00
N GLU A 121 -5.46 -0.46 -21.22
CA GLU A 121 -4.14 -0.88 -21.68
C GLU A 121 -3.03 -0.28 -20.81
N VAL A 122 -3.18 1.00 -20.43
CA VAL A 122 -2.23 1.69 -19.55
C VAL A 122 -2.24 1.08 -18.14
N CYS A 123 -3.41 0.78 -17.57
CA CYS A 123 -3.52 0.09 -16.27
C CYS A 123 -2.90 -1.31 -16.31
N ALA A 124 -3.11 -2.06 -17.40
CA ALA A 124 -2.51 -3.39 -17.58
C ALA A 124 -0.97 -3.33 -17.64
N GLU A 125 -0.40 -2.33 -18.31
CA GLU A 125 1.05 -2.13 -18.34
C GLU A 125 1.60 -1.67 -16.97
N VAL A 126 0.88 -0.79 -16.27
CA VAL A 126 1.21 -0.43 -14.88
C VAL A 126 1.20 -1.66 -13.98
N ALA A 127 0.16 -2.51 -14.07
CA ALA A 127 0.06 -3.77 -13.33
C ALA A 127 1.26 -4.69 -13.61
N ARG A 128 1.61 -4.84 -14.90
CA ARG A 128 2.73 -5.68 -15.34
C ARG A 128 4.07 -5.20 -14.78
N GLN A 129 4.33 -3.89 -14.77
CA GLN A 129 5.57 -3.35 -14.21
C GLN A 129 5.60 -3.38 -12.68
N ALA A 130 4.46 -3.12 -12.05
CA ALA A 130 4.35 -3.08 -10.59
C ALA A 130 4.34 -4.47 -9.94
N GLY A 131 3.95 -5.50 -10.68
CA GLY A 131 3.76 -6.84 -10.13
C GLY A 131 2.56 -6.92 -9.19
N CYS A 132 1.57 -6.04 -9.34
CA CYS A 132 0.33 -6.05 -8.58
C CYS A 132 -0.88 -5.89 -9.51
N ARG A 133 -2.07 -6.30 -9.05
CA ARG A 133 -3.31 -6.18 -9.82
C ARG A 133 -3.75 -4.71 -9.88
N VAL A 134 -3.87 -4.16 -11.09
CA VAL A 134 -4.45 -2.83 -11.33
C VAL A 134 -5.59 -3.00 -12.31
N GLU A 135 -6.79 -2.60 -11.91
CA GLU A 135 -8.02 -2.82 -12.67
C GLU A 135 -8.62 -1.48 -13.07
N TYR A 136 -9.25 -1.46 -14.24
CA TYR A 136 -10.01 -0.33 -14.74
C TYR A 136 -11.42 -0.83 -15.05
N ASP A 137 -12.44 -0.22 -14.45
CA ASP A 137 -13.84 -0.63 -14.63
C ASP A 137 -14.60 0.20 -15.68
N GLY A 138 -13.93 1.16 -16.34
CA GLY A 138 -14.55 2.07 -17.28
C GLY A 138 -14.76 1.49 -18.68
N PRO A 139 -15.11 2.34 -19.67
CA PRO A 139 -15.34 1.90 -21.04
C PRO A 139 -14.16 1.13 -21.63
N THR A 140 -14.44 0.00 -22.27
CA THR A 140 -13.47 -0.86 -22.94
C THR A 140 -13.80 -1.01 -24.43
N GLY A 141 -12.86 -1.51 -25.24
CA GLY A 141 -13.08 -1.78 -26.66
C GLY A 141 -12.67 -0.64 -27.61
N ALA A 142 -13.14 -0.71 -28.86
CA ALA A 142 -12.69 0.16 -29.95
C ALA A 142 -13.04 1.65 -29.74
N ASP A 143 -14.19 1.91 -29.10
CA ASP A 143 -14.70 3.26 -28.84
C ASP A 143 -14.20 3.85 -27.52
N ALA A 144 -13.36 3.13 -26.77
CA ALA A 144 -12.81 3.63 -25.52
C ALA A 144 -11.90 4.84 -25.78
N PRO A 145 -11.99 5.92 -24.96
CA PRO A 145 -11.12 7.07 -25.08
C PRO A 145 -9.64 6.69 -25.03
N ARG A 146 -8.83 7.35 -25.85
CA ARG A 146 -7.39 7.12 -25.98
C ARG A 146 -6.60 8.30 -25.46
N TYR A 147 -5.48 7.99 -24.82
CA TYR A 147 -4.63 8.93 -24.12
C TYR A 147 -3.18 8.71 -24.49
N ASP A 148 -2.39 9.76 -24.29
CA ASP A 148 -0.94 9.72 -24.40
C ASP A 148 -0.34 9.88 -23.00
N PHE A 149 0.55 8.97 -22.61
CA PHE A 149 1.24 9.00 -21.32
C PHE A 149 2.74 8.89 -21.53
N ASP A 150 3.49 9.67 -20.76
CA ASP A 150 4.94 9.54 -20.65
C ASP A 150 5.31 9.47 -19.17
N PHE A 151 5.63 8.26 -18.72
CA PHE A 151 6.08 7.99 -17.37
C PHE A 151 7.59 7.72 -17.39
N GLU A 152 8.34 8.62 -16.77
CA GLU A 152 9.76 8.46 -16.50
C GLU A 152 9.97 8.36 -15.00
N ASN A 153 10.24 7.15 -14.48
CA ASN A 153 10.51 6.89 -13.07
C ASN A 153 9.44 7.42 -12.09
N VAL A 154 8.16 7.32 -12.47
CA VAL A 154 7.01 7.83 -11.70
C VAL A 154 6.60 6.83 -10.61
N PRO A 155 6.37 7.24 -9.34
CA PRO A 155 5.79 6.38 -8.31
C PRO A 155 4.46 5.75 -8.73
N LEU A 156 4.23 4.47 -8.40
CA LEU A 156 3.05 3.70 -8.79
C LEU A 156 1.73 4.45 -8.53
N LEU A 157 1.52 4.92 -7.30
CA LEU A 157 0.28 5.61 -6.94
C LEU A 157 0.10 6.94 -7.72
N GLN A 158 1.18 7.63 -8.05
CA GLN A 158 1.12 8.83 -8.91
C GLN A 158 0.79 8.48 -10.36
N ALA A 159 1.35 7.39 -10.89
CA ALA A 159 1.04 6.93 -12.23
C ALA A 159 -0.44 6.56 -12.35
N VAL A 160 -0.98 5.79 -11.39
CA VAL A 160 -2.40 5.42 -11.38
C VAL A 160 -3.31 6.65 -11.24
N ASP A 161 -2.97 7.61 -10.37
CA ASP A 161 -3.76 8.85 -10.24
C ASP A 161 -3.79 9.66 -11.54
N ARG A 162 -2.67 9.74 -12.28
CA ARG A 162 -2.64 10.42 -13.59
C ARG A 162 -3.52 9.72 -14.63
N VAL A 163 -3.57 8.39 -14.62
CA VAL A 163 -4.46 7.62 -15.50
C VAL A 163 -5.92 7.88 -15.12
N ALA A 164 -6.23 7.85 -13.82
CA ALA A 164 -7.57 8.10 -13.31
C ALA A 164 -8.04 9.54 -13.63
N GLU A 165 -7.18 10.54 -13.42
CA GLU A 165 -7.48 11.94 -13.74
C GLU A 165 -7.79 12.13 -15.23
N ALA A 166 -6.95 11.59 -16.13
CA ALA A 166 -7.18 11.65 -17.57
C ALA A 166 -8.49 10.96 -17.99
N ALA A 167 -8.83 9.85 -17.32
CA ALA A 167 -10.03 9.07 -17.60
C ALA A 167 -11.31 9.59 -16.93
N GLY A 168 -11.24 10.63 -16.09
CA GLY A 168 -12.38 11.08 -15.28
C GLY A 168 -12.85 9.99 -14.28
N ALA A 169 -11.90 9.28 -13.71
CA ALA A 169 -12.09 8.18 -12.77
C ALA A 169 -11.53 8.53 -11.38
N SER A 170 -11.89 7.73 -10.37
CA SER A 170 -11.29 7.76 -9.04
C SER A 170 -10.41 6.52 -8.80
N VAL A 171 -9.57 6.57 -7.78
CA VAL A 171 -8.70 5.45 -7.40
C VAL A 171 -9.14 4.91 -6.05
N ASP A 172 -9.41 3.61 -5.98
CA ASP A 172 -9.56 2.88 -4.73
C ASP A 172 -8.45 1.82 -4.59
N CYS A 173 -8.06 1.53 -3.37
CA CYS A 173 -7.01 0.55 -3.08
C CYS A 173 -7.56 -0.49 -2.10
N GLY A 174 -7.80 -1.68 -2.63
CA GLY A 174 -8.23 -2.84 -1.87
C GLY A 174 -7.06 -3.54 -1.17
N SER A 175 -7.32 -4.76 -0.70
CA SER A 175 -6.28 -5.60 -0.07
C SER A 175 -5.24 -6.12 -1.05
N GLU A 176 -5.64 -6.36 -2.31
CA GLU A 176 -4.78 -7.04 -3.30
C GLU A 176 -4.72 -6.32 -4.65
N SER A 177 -5.59 -5.35 -4.87
CA SER A 177 -5.70 -4.63 -6.13
C SER A 177 -5.83 -3.13 -5.92
N ILE A 178 -5.41 -2.40 -6.94
CA ILE A 178 -5.74 -0.99 -7.13
C ILE A 178 -6.83 -0.95 -8.20
N SER A 179 -7.97 -0.35 -7.88
CA SER A 179 -9.10 -0.22 -8.80
C SER A 179 -9.26 1.22 -9.23
N VAL A 180 -9.29 1.46 -10.54
CA VAL A 180 -9.57 2.74 -11.17
C VAL A 180 -11.05 2.73 -11.59
N LEU A 181 -11.86 3.48 -10.85
CA LEU A 181 -13.32 3.46 -10.91
C LEU A 181 -13.86 4.65 -11.73
N SER A 182 -14.52 4.36 -12.84
CA SER A 182 -15.13 5.31 -13.75
C SER A 182 -16.31 6.05 -13.09
N GLY A 183 -16.49 7.32 -13.48
CA GLY A 183 -17.54 8.17 -12.92
C GLY A 183 -17.28 8.69 -11.50
N GLY A 184 -16.08 8.44 -10.96
CA GLY A 184 -15.63 8.98 -9.68
C GLY A 184 -15.11 10.42 -9.77
N THR A 185 -15.12 11.13 -8.65
CA THR A 185 -14.40 12.41 -8.53
C THR A 185 -12.92 12.16 -8.31
N CYS A 186 -12.05 12.88 -9.03
CA CYS A 186 -10.62 12.87 -8.74
C CYS A 186 -10.35 13.45 -7.34
N ASP A 187 -9.35 12.90 -6.66
CA ASP A 187 -8.92 13.41 -5.37
C ASP A 187 -8.24 14.77 -5.56
N ALA A 188 -8.89 15.86 -5.14
CA ALA A 188 -8.37 17.21 -5.36
C ALA A 188 -7.15 17.55 -4.49
N TRP A 189 -7.00 16.92 -3.32
CA TRP A 189 -6.01 17.28 -2.30
C TRP A 189 -5.15 16.08 -1.93
N VAL A 190 -4.12 15.85 -2.75
CA VAL A 190 -3.23 14.70 -2.62
C VAL A 190 -1.80 15.13 -2.30
N ALA A 191 -1.15 14.39 -1.41
CA ALA A 191 0.29 14.44 -1.21
C ALA A 191 0.87 13.03 -1.25
N TYR A 192 2.12 12.90 -1.70
CA TYR A 192 2.83 11.62 -1.76
C TYR A 192 4.07 11.66 -0.89
N ALA A 193 4.33 10.59 -0.16
CA ALA A 193 5.58 10.40 0.57
C ALA A 193 5.97 8.92 0.51
N GLY A 194 7.08 8.61 -0.16
CA GLY A 194 7.49 7.23 -0.37
C GLY A 194 6.39 6.41 -1.07
N PRO A 195 6.03 5.21 -0.58
CA PRO A 195 4.99 4.34 -1.15
C PRO A 195 3.58 4.70 -0.67
N PHE A 196 3.39 5.91 -0.14
CA PHE A 196 2.13 6.35 0.46
C PHE A 196 1.51 7.53 -0.28
N LYS A 197 0.19 7.49 -0.43
CA LYS A 197 -0.67 8.56 -0.90
C LYS A 197 -1.51 9.06 0.27
N PHE A 198 -1.51 10.37 0.50
CA PHE A 198 -2.32 11.04 1.50
C PHE A 198 -3.40 11.83 0.79
N VAL A 199 -4.66 11.60 1.16
CA VAL A 199 -5.83 12.26 0.58
C VAL A 199 -6.58 13.00 1.67
N ALA A 200 -6.76 14.31 1.55
CA ALA A 200 -7.70 15.03 2.40
C ALA A 200 -9.12 14.86 1.86
N GLN A 201 -10.02 14.27 2.66
CA GLN A 201 -11.37 13.92 2.20
C GLN A 201 -12.40 14.98 2.56
N GLN A 202 -12.40 15.42 3.82
CA GLN A 202 -13.42 16.31 4.35
C GLN A 202 -12.82 17.29 5.35
N VAL A 203 -13.28 18.53 5.29
CA VAL A 203 -13.05 19.52 6.35
C VAL A 203 -14.38 19.78 7.05
N GLN A 204 -14.42 19.59 8.36
CA GLN A 204 -15.56 19.89 9.22
C GLN A 204 -15.19 21.08 10.10
N VAL A 205 -16.05 22.08 10.16
CA VAL A 205 -15.88 23.24 11.05
C VAL A 205 -17.03 23.21 12.04
N SER A 206 -16.71 23.20 13.34
CA SER A 206 -17.69 23.21 14.42
C SER A 206 -17.36 24.30 15.42
N ALA A 207 -18.39 25.01 15.89
CA ALA A 207 -18.26 26.04 16.91
C ALA A 207 -19.36 25.84 17.97
N ASP A 208 -18.94 25.62 19.21
CA ASP A 208 -19.80 25.45 20.37
C ASP A 208 -19.73 26.72 21.23
N VAL A 209 -20.89 27.28 21.59
CA VAL A 209 -20.99 28.49 22.42
C VAL A 209 -21.68 28.12 23.73
N ASN A 210 -20.96 28.22 24.85
CA ASN A 210 -21.53 27.94 26.17
C ASN A 210 -22.22 29.18 26.76
N LEU A 211 -23.56 29.16 26.79
CA LEU A 211 -24.37 30.27 27.29
C LEU A 211 -24.42 30.37 28.84
N GLU A 212 -23.84 29.41 29.57
CA GLU A 212 -23.81 29.40 31.04
C GLU A 212 -22.74 30.34 31.65
N ALA A 213 -22.13 31.20 30.82
CA ALA A 213 -21.13 32.13 31.28
C ALA A 213 -21.70 33.15 32.30
N PRO A 214 -20.95 33.50 33.36
CA PRO A 214 -21.35 34.55 34.29
C PRO A 214 -21.70 35.84 33.55
N ARG A 215 -22.79 36.51 33.99
CA ARG A 215 -23.19 37.82 33.43
C ARG A 215 -22.00 38.78 33.41
N GLY A 216 -21.79 39.42 32.26
CA GLY A 216 -20.66 40.34 32.05
C GLY A 216 -19.38 39.69 31.54
N ARG A 217 -19.34 38.36 31.34
CA ARG A 217 -18.26 37.69 30.61
C ARG A 217 -18.78 37.16 29.26
N PRO A 218 -17.98 37.26 28.19
CA PRO A 218 -18.34 36.63 26.92
C PRO A 218 -18.47 35.11 27.12
N ALA A 219 -19.49 34.53 26.50
CA ALA A 219 -19.69 33.09 26.44
C ALA A 219 -18.41 32.41 25.91
N PRO A 220 -17.84 31.41 26.63
CA PRO A 220 -16.77 30.60 26.08
C PRO A 220 -17.22 30.02 24.75
N ARG A 221 -16.41 30.25 23.72
CA ARG A 221 -16.63 29.70 22.39
C ARG A 221 -15.48 28.74 22.08
N ASP A 222 -15.80 27.47 21.92
CA ASP A 222 -14.87 26.45 21.47
C ASP A 222 -15.10 26.19 19.99
N GLU A 223 -14.10 26.50 19.16
CA GLU A 223 -14.16 26.27 17.72
C GLU A 223 -13.03 25.33 17.32
N TYR A 224 -13.36 24.31 16.51
CA TYR A 224 -12.38 23.39 15.96
C TYR A 224 -12.65 23.12 14.49
N ILE A 225 -11.57 22.97 13.73
CA ILE A 225 -11.60 22.52 12.34
C ILE A 225 -11.04 21.10 12.33
N ARG A 226 -11.85 20.13 11.93
CA ARG A 226 -11.43 18.74 11.79
C ARG A 226 -11.18 18.43 10.32
N VAL A 227 -9.96 18.03 9.99
CA VAL A 227 -9.60 17.54 8.66
C VAL A 227 -9.57 16.02 8.70
N GLN A 228 -10.49 15.38 7.97
CA GLN A 228 -10.47 13.95 7.72
C GLN A 228 -9.57 13.64 6.53
N TYR A 229 -8.72 12.63 6.68
CA TYR A 229 -7.77 12.22 5.67
C TYR A 229 -7.71 10.70 5.56
N VAL A 230 -7.19 10.23 4.43
CA VAL A 230 -6.88 8.83 4.18
C VAL A 230 -5.43 8.68 3.79
N ILE A 231 -4.78 7.67 4.34
CA ILE A 231 -3.48 7.19 3.91
C ILE A 231 -3.71 5.90 3.13
N ILE A 232 -3.21 5.87 1.91
CA ILE A 232 -3.20 4.73 1.03
C ILE A 232 -1.75 4.25 0.88
N SER A 233 -1.52 2.95 1.01
CA SER A 233 -0.22 2.31 0.73
C SER A 233 -0.26 1.52 -0.56
N GLU A 234 0.90 1.34 -1.19
CA GLU A 234 1.04 0.37 -2.27
C GLU A 234 0.67 -1.06 -1.81
N PRO A 235 0.15 -1.94 -2.69
CA PRO A 235 -0.22 -3.32 -2.35
C PRO A 235 0.90 -4.16 -1.73
N LYS A 236 2.18 -3.84 -2.01
CA LYS A 236 3.32 -4.54 -1.40
C LYS A 236 3.56 -4.17 0.08
N ASN A 237 2.96 -3.08 0.57
CA ASN A 237 3.25 -2.49 1.88
C ASN A 237 1.98 -2.37 2.75
N PRO A 238 1.30 -3.48 3.12
CA PRO A 238 0.13 -3.38 3.96
C PRO A 238 0.45 -2.73 5.31
N PHE A 239 -0.45 -1.87 5.76
CA PHE A 239 -0.39 -1.33 7.10
C PHE A 239 -0.70 -2.44 8.11
N PHE A 240 0.16 -2.54 9.11
CA PHE A 240 -0.11 -3.28 10.33
C PHE A 240 -0.74 -2.35 11.38
N HIS A 241 -0.20 -1.14 11.51
CA HIS A 241 -0.68 -0.13 12.44
C HIS A 241 -0.39 1.28 11.94
N ALA A 242 -1.15 2.27 12.42
CA ALA A 242 -0.78 3.66 12.29
C ALA A 242 -1.05 4.43 13.58
N PHE A 243 -0.13 5.34 13.87
CA PHE A 243 -0.24 6.27 14.97
C PHE A 243 -1.01 7.52 14.53
N PRO A 244 -1.61 8.29 15.47
CA PRO A 244 -2.17 9.59 15.17
C PRO A 244 -1.23 10.46 14.35
N ALA A 245 -1.81 11.16 13.37
CA ALA A 245 -1.10 12.26 12.74
C ALA A 245 -0.75 13.33 13.76
N VAL A 246 0.49 13.77 13.73
CA VAL A 246 0.98 14.92 14.47
C VAL A 246 1.11 16.09 13.51
N LEU A 247 0.35 17.15 13.77
CA LEU A 247 0.45 18.37 12.99
C LEU A 247 1.77 19.08 13.27
N VAL A 248 2.51 19.43 12.21
CA VAL A 248 3.80 20.13 12.26
C VAL A 248 3.64 21.59 11.83
N GLY A 249 2.70 21.86 10.93
CA GLY A 249 2.42 23.20 10.42
C GLY A 249 1.03 23.23 9.81
N ALA A 250 0.31 24.33 10.00
CA ALA A 250 -0.94 24.59 9.32
C ALA A 250 -1.16 26.10 9.27
N GLU A 251 -1.52 26.61 8.10
CA GLU A 251 -1.75 28.03 7.88
C GLU A 251 -3.06 28.23 7.13
N ASP A 252 -3.82 29.25 7.49
CA ASP A 252 -4.96 29.71 6.70
C ASP A 252 -4.52 30.59 5.51
N ASP A 253 -5.48 31.03 4.69
CA ASP A 253 -5.26 31.95 3.57
C ASP A 253 -4.70 33.32 3.97
N ARG A 254 -4.73 33.66 5.26
CA ARG A 254 -4.19 34.90 5.83
C ARG A 254 -2.81 34.70 6.47
N GLY A 255 -2.25 33.49 6.38
CA GLY A 255 -0.96 33.15 6.97
C GLY A 255 -0.98 33.01 8.49
N ARG A 256 -2.16 32.87 9.12
CA ARG A 256 -2.25 32.64 10.56
C ARG A 256 -2.06 31.15 10.86
N PRO A 257 -1.31 30.81 11.92
CA PRO A 257 -1.08 29.42 12.29
C PRO A 257 -2.37 28.78 12.85
N LEU A 258 -2.76 27.64 12.31
CA LEU A 258 -3.89 26.81 12.78
C LEU A 258 -3.44 25.67 13.72
N VAL A 259 -2.14 25.60 14.02
CA VAL A 259 -1.55 24.59 14.90
C VAL A 259 -1.74 24.99 16.36
N ALA A 260 -2.33 24.11 17.16
CA ALA A 260 -2.36 24.30 18.61
C ALA A 260 -0.92 24.34 19.17
N PRO A 261 -0.59 25.25 20.09
CA PRO A 261 0.72 25.23 20.74
C PRO A 261 0.94 23.86 21.39
N ALA A 262 2.17 23.33 21.27
CA ALA A 262 2.54 21.98 21.67
C ALA A 262 2.13 21.66 23.13
N GLY A 263 0.91 21.17 23.30
CA GLY A 263 0.33 20.81 24.57
C GLY A 263 0.16 19.30 24.67
N ARG A 264 -0.02 18.80 25.91
CA ARG A 264 -0.23 17.36 26.20
C ARG A 264 -1.47 16.74 25.51
N ALA A 265 -2.32 17.54 24.86
CA ALA A 265 -3.59 17.15 24.27
C ALA A 265 -3.48 16.34 22.95
N ASN A 266 -2.32 16.31 22.28
CA ASN A 266 -2.12 15.45 21.09
C ASN A 266 -1.87 13.97 21.43
N ARG A 267 -2.04 13.56 22.70
CA ARG A 267 -1.85 12.18 23.12
C ARG A 267 -3.21 11.46 23.22
N ARG A 268 -3.34 10.43 22.38
CA ARG A 268 -4.18 9.22 22.53
C ARG A 268 -5.46 9.22 21.70
N TYR A 269 -5.31 8.95 20.40
CA TYR A 269 -6.26 8.08 19.73
C TYR A 269 -5.51 6.93 19.08
N ARG A 270 -5.56 5.75 19.68
CA ARG A 270 -5.01 4.57 19.03
C ARG A 270 -6.05 4.12 18.01
N VAL A 271 -5.78 4.32 16.72
CA VAL A 271 -6.58 3.68 15.68
C VAL A 271 -6.09 2.23 15.60
N VAL A 272 -6.68 1.37 16.43
CA VAL A 272 -6.51 -0.08 16.27
C VAL A 272 -7.49 -0.49 15.18
N ARG A 273 -6.98 -0.83 14.00
CA ARG A 273 -7.77 -1.46 12.93
C ARG A 273 -7.29 -2.89 12.76
N ASP A 274 -8.25 -3.80 12.64
CA ASP A 274 -8.01 -5.24 12.67
C ASP A 274 -7.60 -5.78 11.28
N GLY A 275 -6.33 -6.14 11.13
CA GLY A 275 -5.79 -6.84 9.97
C GLY A 275 -5.01 -5.96 8.99
N TYR A 276 -4.45 -6.60 7.96
CA TYR A 276 -3.70 -5.94 6.89
C TYR A 276 -4.64 -5.08 6.06
N VAL A 277 -4.42 -3.78 6.06
CA VAL A 277 -5.20 -2.83 5.28
C VAL A 277 -4.25 -1.96 4.46
N HIS A 278 -4.67 -1.60 3.24
CA HIS A 278 -3.94 -0.64 2.42
C HIS A 278 -4.49 0.78 2.54
N LYS A 279 -5.61 0.93 3.28
CA LYS A 279 -6.33 2.18 3.45
C LYS A 279 -6.60 2.45 4.93
N LEU A 280 -6.03 3.54 5.43
CA LEU A 280 -6.22 4.02 6.79
C LEU A 280 -6.89 5.37 6.78
N GLN A 281 -7.98 5.51 7.53
CA GLN A 281 -8.65 6.79 7.70
C GLN A 281 -8.22 7.40 9.03
N GLY A 282 -8.02 8.71 9.03
CA GLY A 282 -7.70 9.47 10.23
C GLY A 282 -8.34 10.84 10.21
N ALA A 283 -8.25 11.53 11.34
CA ALA A 283 -8.67 12.92 11.46
C ALA A 283 -7.63 13.70 12.25
N ILE A 284 -7.43 14.96 11.88
CA ILE A 284 -6.61 15.93 12.62
C ILE A 284 -7.52 17.07 13.02
N ASP A 285 -7.52 17.40 14.31
CA ASP A 285 -8.18 18.59 14.82
C ASP A 285 -7.19 19.77 14.78
N LEU A 286 -7.51 20.78 13.99
CA LEU A 286 -6.87 22.09 14.01
C LEU A 286 -7.60 22.93 15.06
N ARG A 287 -6.86 23.40 16.06
CA ARG A 287 -7.38 24.31 17.08
C ARG A 287 -6.60 25.61 17.00
N SER A 288 -7.28 26.68 16.63
CA SER A 288 -6.75 28.01 16.85
C SER A 288 -7.05 28.43 18.29
N LYS A 289 -6.02 28.77 19.08
CA LYS A 289 -6.23 29.39 20.41
C LYS A 289 -6.75 30.83 20.30
N ALA A 290 -6.48 31.50 19.18
CA ALA A 290 -7.18 32.73 18.83
C ALA A 290 -8.55 32.29 18.28
N ALA A 291 -9.64 32.96 18.64
CA ALA A 291 -10.92 32.76 17.96
C ALA A 291 -10.65 32.66 16.46
N VAL A 292 -11.04 31.54 15.82
CA VAL A 292 -10.81 31.35 14.39
C VAL A 292 -11.26 32.64 13.73
N ASP A 293 -10.36 33.26 12.97
CA ASP A 293 -10.73 34.44 12.22
C ASP A 293 -11.86 34.00 11.31
N THR A 294 -13.09 34.43 11.61
CA THR A 294 -14.27 34.05 10.82
C THR A 294 -14.14 34.50 9.37
N ALA A 295 -13.16 35.34 9.07
CA ALA A 295 -12.87 35.81 7.73
C ALA A 295 -11.75 35.02 7.02
N ALA A 296 -11.12 34.03 7.65
CA ALA A 296 -10.35 32.99 6.96
C ALA A 296 -11.32 32.05 6.23
N ARG A 297 -11.06 31.75 4.95
CA ARG A 297 -11.99 30.96 4.12
C ARG A 297 -11.43 29.62 3.68
N SER A 298 -10.11 29.45 3.79
CA SER A 298 -9.44 28.24 3.33
C SER A 298 -8.19 27.94 4.16
N ILE A 299 -7.84 26.65 4.18
CA ILE A 299 -6.56 26.17 4.71
C ILE A 299 -5.55 26.28 3.57
N LYS A 300 -4.57 27.17 3.70
CA LYS A 300 -3.54 27.40 2.68
C LYS A 300 -2.50 26.29 2.68
N SER A 301 -2.10 25.83 3.87
CA SER A 301 -1.15 24.73 3.99
C SER A 301 -1.46 23.85 5.19
N LEU A 302 -1.22 22.55 5.03
CA LEU A 302 -1.36 21.55 6.08
C LEU A 302 -0.16 20.60 6.00
N LYS A 303 0.62 20.52 7.08
CA LYS A 303 1.83 19.69 7.19
C LYS A 303 1.72 18.84 8.44
N GLY A 304 1.78 17.53 8.27
CA GLY A 304 1.72 16.57 9.37
C GLY A 304 2.78 15.47 9.24
N LYS A 305 2.95 14.72 10.32
CA LYS A 305 3.73 13.48 10.36
C LYS A 305 2.83 12.36 10.85
N VAL A 306 2.87 11.23 10.17
CA VAL A 306 2.17 10.01 10.60
C VAL A 306 3.23 8.93 10.73
N ALA A 307 3.32 8.30 11.90
CA ALA A 307 4.09 7.09 12.04
C ALA A 307 3.19 5.91 11.65
N VAL A 308 3.74 4.97 10.89
CA VAL A 308 3.06 3.76 10.45
C VAL A 308 3.94 2.55 10.75
N GLU A 309 3.31 1.43 11.09
CA GLU A 309 3.95 0.13 11.15
C GLU A 309 3.48 -0.66 9.93
N MET A 310 4.42 -1.15 9.15
CA MET A 310 4.16 -1.93 7.95
C MET A 310 4.49 -3.40 8.18
N LEU A 311 3.78 -4.28 7.46
CA LEU A 311 4.19 -5.67 7.36
C LEU A 311 5.42 -5.77 6.45
N ALA A 312 6.58 -6.08 7.04
CA ALA A 312 7.83 -6.28 6.29
C ALA A 312 7.92 -7.65 5.59
N GLY A 313 7.11 -8.61 6.03
CA GLY A 313 7.08 -9.97 5.49
C GLY A 313 6.36 -10.92 6.45
N VAL A 314 5.94 -12.06 5.91
CA VAL A 314 5.31 -13.14 6.68
C VAL A 314 6.32 -14.29 6.77
N ARG A 315 6.45 -14.88 7.95
CA ARG A 315 7.18 -16.14 8.13
C ARG A 315 6.21 -17.17 8.67
N PRO A 316 6.05 -18.32 8.01
CA PRO A 316 5.21 -19.38 8.54
C PRO A 316 5.76 -19.81 9.89
N GLU A 317 4.87 -19.88 10.88
CA GLU A 317 5.22 -20.28 12.24
C GLU A 317 4.98 -21.78 12.46
N ILE A 318 3.96 -22.32 11.81
CA ILE A 318 3.62 -23.74 11.77
C ILE A 318 3.37 -24.07 10.30
N GLU A 319 4.03 -25.11 9.81
CA GLU A 319 3.75 -25.70 8.50
C GLU A 319 3.22 -27.12 8.70
N ILE A 320 2.11 -27.45 8.04
CA ILE A 320 1.47 -28.77 8.11
C ILE A 320 1.49 -29.36 6.70
N PRO A 321 2.46 -30.24 6.36
CA PRO A 321 2.63 -30.73 4.99
C PRO A 321 1.43 -31.49 4.43
N ASN A 322 0.70 -32.22 5.29
CA ASN A 322 -0.51 -32.95 4.92
C ASN A 322 -1.66 -32.60 5.88
N PRO A 323 -2.36 -31.48 5.65
CA PRO A 323 -3.38 -31.01 6.57
C PRO A 323 -4.63 -31.91 6.59
N LEU A 324 -4.88 -32.71 5.55
CA LEU A 324 -6.00 -33.67 5.51
C LEU A 324 -5.79 -34.90 6.41
N GLY A 325 -4.52 -35.22 6.72
CA GLY A 325 -4.17 -36.29 7.65
C GLY A 325 -3.91 -35.79 9.07
N ALA A 326 -4.15 -34.50 9.34
CA ALA A 326 -3.78 -33.84 10.58
C ALA A 326 -4.89 -33.82 11.65
N ASP A 327 -6.02 -34.48 11.41
CA ASP A 327 -7.16 -34.51 12.33
C ASP A 327 -6.74 -34.99 13.74
N GLY A 328 -7.09 -34.18 14.75
CA GLY A 328 -6.73 -34.38 16.14
C GLY A 328 -5.28 -34.07 16.51
N GLN A 329 -4.41 -33.75 15.54
CA GLN A 329 -2.99 -33.51 15.79
C GLN A 329 -2.73 -32.09 16.28
N THR A 330 -1.70 -31.93 17.11
CA THR A 330 -1.23 -30.63 17.60
C THR A 330 0.16 -30.34 17.06
N PHE A 331 0.31 -29.16 16.48
CA PHE A 331 1.56 -28.64 15.94
C PHE A 331 2.00 -27.46 16.80
N THR A 332 3.27 -27.41 17.15
CA THR A 332 3.81 -26.42 18.08
C THR A 332 4.84 -25.57 17.35
N GLY A 333 4.52 -24.30 17.17
CA GLY A 333 5.44 -23.27 16.70
C GLY A 333 6.19 -22.62 17.85
N ARG A 334 6.78 -21.45 17.60
CA ARG A 334 7.57 -20.72 18.59
C ARG A 334 6.72 -20.01 19.65
N THR A 335 5.59 -19.45 19.24
CA THR A 335 4.70 -18.56 20.00
C THR A 335 3.23 -18.98 19.93
N VAL A 336 2.91 -19.99 19.11
CA VAL A 336 1.57 -20.57 19.00
C VAL A 336 1.66 -22.08 18.83
N ALA A 337 0.71 -22.80 19.42
CA ALA A 337 0.39 -24.18 19.08
C ALA A 337 -0.97 -24.20 18.37
N ALA A 338 -1.09 -25.01 17.33
CA ALA A 338 -2.32 -25.21 16.58
C ALA A 338 -2.72 -26.68 16.65
N LYS A 339 -3.92 -26.96 17.16
CA LYS A 339 -4.54 -28.28 17.12
C LYS A 339 -5.58 -28.28 16.01
N VAL A 340 -5.32 -29.07 14.96
CA VAL A 340 -6.29 -29.28 13.88
C VAL A 340 -7.32 -30.27 14.42
N GLU A 341 -8.54 -29.82 14.67
CA GLU A 341 -9.59 -30.71 15.16
C GLU A 341 -10.17 -31.52 14.01
N ARG A 342 -10.38 -30.86 12.87
CA ARG A 342 -10.93 -31.48 11.67
C ARG A 342 -10.66 -30.64 10.43
N LEU A 343 -10.36 -31.26 9.30
CA LEU A 343 -10.38 -30.61 7.98
C LEU A 343 -11.31 -31.38 7.02
N LEU A 344 -12.48 -30.80 6.71
CA LEU A 344 -13.46 -31.43 5.82
C LEU A 344 -13.48 -30.80 4.44
N LEU A 345 -13.72 -31.60 3.41
CA LEU A 345 -14.14 -31.09 2.10
C LEU A 345 -15.61 -30.65 2.20
N GLY A 346 -15.91 -29.43 1.76
CA GLY A 346 -17.28 -28.90 1.76
C GLY A 346 -18.15 -29.64 0.75
N GLU A 347 -19.26 -30.23 1.21
CA GLU A 347 -20.19 -30.95 0.32
C GLU A 347 -20.94 -30.01 -0.64
N ALA A 348 -21.25 -28.78 -0.19
CA ALA A 348 -22.08 -27.82 -0.93
C ALA A 348 -21.28 -26.78 -1.72
N ASN A 349 -20.00 -26.54 -1.37
CA ASN A 349 -19.15 -25.54 -2.00
C ASN A 349 -17.77 -26.15 -2.26
N PRO A 350 -17.17 -25.94 -3.45
CA PRO A 350 -15.82 -26.41 -3.75
C PRO A 350 -14.82 -25.66 -2.85
N GLY A 351 -14.47 -26.26 -1.72
CA GLY A 351 -13.65 -25.68 -0.68
C GLY A 351 -13.48 -26.63 0.51
N TYR A 352 -12.71 -26.19 1.50
CA TYR A 352 -12.50 -26.91 2.75
C TYR A 352 -13.11 -26.17 3.93
N VAL A 353 -13.40 -26.88 5.01
CA VAL A 353 -13.77 -26.30 6.30
C VAL A 353 -12.76 -26.79 7.32
N LEU A 354 -11.94 -25.85 7.81
CA LEU A 354 -10.91 -26.10 8.81
C LEU A 354 -11.46 -25.77 10.20
N ASP A 355 -11.51 -26.77 11.07
CA ASP A 355 -11.77 -26.64 12.50
C ASP A 355 -10.44 -26.70 13.26
N VAL A 356 -10.06 -25.61 13.92
CA VAL A 356 -8.72 -25.46 14.51
C VAL A 356 -8.75 -24.70 15.83
N ALA A 357 -8.05 -25.24 16.84
CA ALA A 357 -7.79 -24.59 18.11
C ALA A 357 -6.35 -24.08 18.19
N PHE A 358 -6.17 -22.79 18.40
CA PHE A 358 -4.88 -22.16 18.65
C PHE A 358 -4.68 -21.90 20.14
N THR A 359 -3.50 -22.21 20.64
CA THR A 359 -3.04 -21.87 21.99
C THR A 359 -1.81 -21.00 21.89
N ARG A 360 -1.81 -19.86 22.57
CA ARG A 360 -0.65 -18.99 22.65
C ARG A 360 0.43 -19.62 23.54
N LEU A 361 1.68 -19.64 23.08
CA LEU A 361 2.82 -20.16 23.82
C LEU A 361 3.66 -19.01 24.38
N GLY A 362 4.07 -19.16 25.64
CA GLY A 362 4.92 -18.19 26.34
C GLY A 362 4.20 -16.95 26.83
N SER A 363 4.89 -16.18 27.67
CA SER A 363 4.48 -14.84 28.06
C SER A 363 5.01 -13.83 27.03
N ASP A 364 4.11 -13.08 26.41
CA ASP A 364 4.50 -11.94 25.59
C ASP A 364 5.41 -11.01 26.40
N PRO A 365 6.50 -10.49 25.82
CA PRO A 365 7.14 -9.33 26.41
C PRO A 365 6.08 -8.21 26.55
N PRO A 366 5.96 -7.56 27.72
CA PRO A 366 4.81 -6.71 28.06
C PRO A 366 4.58 -5.52 27.10
N VAL A 367 5.58 -5.18 26.29
CA VAL A 367 5.54 -4.05 25.34
C VAL A 367 4.82 -4.41 24.03
N ARG A 368 4.58 -5.69 23.73
CA ARG A 368 3.99 -6.15 22.45
C ARG A 368 2.77 -7.05 22.63
N ARG A 369 1.88 -6.71 23.57
CA ARG A 369 0.58 -7.40 23.64
C ARG A 369 -0.21 -7.08 22.38
N ASP A 370 -0.18 -8.01 21.44
CA ASP A 370 -1.12 -8.09 20.33
C ASP A 370 -2.51 -8.36 20.92
N SER A 371 -3.20 -7.29 21.30
CA SER A 371 -4.55 -7.37 21.87
C SER A 371 -5.56 -7.92 20.86
N GLY A 372 -5.22 -7.90 19.57
CA GLY A 372 -5.99 -8.50 18.49
C GLY A 372 -5.57 -9.93 18.14
N TRP A 373 -4.57 -10.52 18.84
CA TRP A 373 -3.96 -11.80 18.47
C TRP A 373 -4.99 -12.86 18.11
N ALA A 374 -5.90 -13.16 19.04
CA ALA A 374 -6.94 -14.15 18.81
C ALA A 374 -7.84 -13.75 17.63
N SER A 375 -8.30 -12.49 17.59
CA SER A 375 -9.15 -12.00 16.51
C SER A 375 -8.51 -12.03 15.12
N HIS A 376 -7.18 -12.04 15.04
CA HIS A 376 -6.45 -11.99 13.76
C HIS A 376 -5.91 -13.35 13.32
N LEU A 377 -5.94 -14.38 14.18
CA LEU A 377 -5.40 -15.69 13.86
C LEU A 377 -6.02 -16.31 12.60
N CYS A 378 -7.34 -16.21 12.43
CA CYS A 378 -7.99 -16.74 11.23
C CYS A 378 -7.44 -16.12 9.93
N LYS A 379 -7.09 -14.83 9.94
CA LYS A 379 -6.48 -14.13 8.79
C LYS A 379 -5.02 -14.53 8.53
N ARG A 380 -4.40 -15.31 9.43
CA ARG A 380 -3.02 -15.80 9.33
C ARG A 380 -2.94 -17.27 8.92
N VAL A 381 -4.07 -17.93 8.74
CA VAL A 381 -4.15 -19.29 8.22
C VAL A 381 -4.20 -19.22 6.70
N GLU A 382 -3.30 -19.96 6.05
CA GLU A 382 -3.30 -20.17 4.61
C GLU A 382 -3.31 -21.68 4.35
N LEU A 383 -4.07 -22.09 3.33
CA LEU A 383 -4.06 -23.46 2.81
C LEU A 383 -3.63 -23.40 1.35
N HIS A 384 -2.69 -24.26 0.98
CA HIS A 384 -2.19 -24.40 -0.39
C HIS A 384 -2.41 -25.83 -0.87
N ASP A 385 -2.78 -26.00 -2.14
CA ASP A 385 -2.81 -27.34 -2.77
C ASP A 385 -1.42 -27.78 -3.26
N ALA A 386 -1.34 -29.00 -3.80
CA ALA A 386 -0.10 -29.55 -4.37
C ALA A 386 0.43 -28.79 -5.60
N ALA A 387 -0.42 -28.00 -6.27
CA ALA A 387 -0.03 -27.13 -7.37
C ALA A 387 0.41 -25.73 -6.87
N GLY A 388 0.36 -25.48 -5.56
CA GLY A 388 0.69 -24.20 -4.94
C GLY A 388 -0.42 -23.15 -5.02
N ASN A 389 -1.65 -23.54 -5.36
CA ASN A 389 -2.77 -22.61 -5.34
C ASN A 389 -3.22 -22.35 -3.90
N ALA A 390 -3.29 -21.07 -3.55
CA ALA A 390 -3.78 -20.63 -2.25
C ALA A 390 -5.31 -20.61 -2.20
N TYR A 391 -5.86 -21.09 -1.08
CA TYR A 391 -7.26 -20.98 -0.73
C TYR A 391 -7.48 -19.71 0.10
N HIS A 392 -8.51 -18.95 -0.23
CA HIS A 392 -8.91 -17.78 0.52
C HIS A 392 -9.59 -18.19 1.83
N THR A 393 -9.11 -17.59 2.92
CA THR A 393 -9.68 -17.75 4.25
C THR A 393 -10.91 -16.87 4.40
N GLY A 394 -12.09 -17.50 4.40
CA GLY A 394 -13.35 -16.82 4.65
C GLY A 394 -13.54 -16.41 6.11
N VAL A 395 -14.65 -15.71 6.38
CA VAL A 395 -15.02 -15.32 7.74
C VAL A 395 -15.33 -16.58 8.55
N PRO A 396 -14.74 -16.77 9.75
CA PRO A 396 -15.05 -17.91 10.59
C PRO A 396 -16.55 -17.99 10.92
N THR A 397 -17.15 -19.17 10.79
CA THR A 397 -18.58 -19.40 11.08
C THR A 397 -18.84 -19.66 12.56
N ASP A 398 -17.86 -20.24 13.27
CA ASP A 398 -17.80 -20.29 14.74
C ASP A 398 -16.43 -19.73 15.17
N ALA A 399 -16.44 -18.89 16.21
CA ALA A 399 -15.24 -18.24 16.73
C ALA A 399 -15.35 -18.07 18.25
N LYS A 400 -14.65 -18.91 19.00
CA LYS A 400 -14.54 -18.82 20.46
C LYS A 400 -13.13 -18.38 20.80
N ARG A 401 -12.97 -17.35 21.63
CA ARG A 401 -11.64 -16.78 21.88
C ARG A 401 -11.51 -16.12 23.24
N ASN A 402 -10.30 -16.18 23.78
CA ASN A 402 -9.82 -15.35 24.87
C ASN A 402 -8.35 -14.92 24.60
N PRO A 403 -7.69 -14.18 25.51
CA PRO A 403 -6.31 -13.74 25.28
C PRO A 403 -5.25 -14.85 25.16
N ALA A 404 -5.56 -16.09 25.56
CA ALA A 404 -4.65 -17.23 25.62
C ALA A 404 -4.94 -18.31 24.57
N TRP A 405 -6.19 -18.46 24.13
CA TRP A 405 -6.58 -19.43 23.12
C TRP A 405 -7.68 -18.90 22.20
N ALA A 406 -7.76 -19.48 21.02
CA ALA A 406 -8.82 -19.20 20.05
C ALA A 406 -9.21 -20.49 19.33
N HIS A 407 -10.47 -20.65 18.99
CA HIS A 407 -11.03 -21.78 18.26
C HIS A 407 -11.86 -21.24 17.11
N PHE A 408 -11.63 -21.78 15.91
CA PHE A 408 -12.27 -21.30 14.68
C PHE A 408 -12.74 -22.45 13.81
N THR A 409 -13.92 -22.25 13.22
CA THR A 409 -14.38 -22.99 12.04
C THR A 409 -14.25 -22.08 10.82
N ILE A 410 -13.26 -22.35 9.97
CA ILE A 410 -12.84 -21.48 8.88
C ILE A 410 -13.21 -22.11 7.53
N PRO A 411 -14.11 -21.50 6.74
CA PRO A 411 -14.28 -21.90 5.35
C PRO A 411 -13.09 -21.42 4.52
N LEU A 412 -12.52 -22.32 3.73
CA LEU A 412 -11.39 -22.10 2.83
C LEU A 412 -11.87 -22.35 1.41
N THR A 413 -11.82 -21.35 0.54
CA THR A 413 -12.35 -21.45 -0.82
C THR A 413 -11.29 -21.11 -1.85
N ASN A 414 -11.27 -21.79 -2.99
CA ASN A 414 -10.39 -21.44 -4.11
C ASN A 414 -11.01 -20.38 -5.04
N ARG A 415 -12.08 -19.70 -4.60
CA ARG A 415 -12.73 -18.64 -5.35
C ARG A 415 -12.42 -17.30 -4.72
N ASP A 416 -12.18 -16.31 -5.58
CA ASP A 416 -12.06 -14.92 -5.17
C ASP A 416 -13.45 -14.45 -4.69
N PRO A 417 -13.62 -14.04 -3.43
CA PRO A 417 -14.92 -13.63 -2.90
C PRO A 417 -15.49 -12.39 -3.61
N ALA A 418 -14.64 -11.56 -4.24
CA ALA A 418 -15.09 -10.36 -4.94
C ALA A 418 -15.65 -10.67 -6.34
N THR A 419 -15.09 -11.65 -7.03
CA THR A 419 -15.45 -11.95 -8.44
C THR A 419 -16.22 -13.26 -8.60
N GLY A 420 -16.20 -14.14 -7.60
CA GLY A 420 -16.75 -15.50 -7.68
C GLY A 420 -15.99 -16.44 -8.63
N GLY A 421 -14.96 -15.93 -9.32
CA GLY A 421 -14.08 -16.72 -10.19
C GLY A 421 -13.04 -17.51 -9.41
N PRO A 422 -12.38 -18.50 -10.04
CA PRO A 422 -11.22 -19.15 -9.43
C PRO A 422 -10.14 -18.11 -9.10
N THR A 423 -9.51 -18.23 -7.93
CA THR A 423 -8.36 -17.41 -7.58
C THR A 423 -7.28 -17.66 -8.64
N SER A 424 -6.99 -16.66 -9.48
CA SER A 424 -5.87 -16.74 -10.42
C SER A 424 -4.58 -16.65 -9.62
N SER A 425 -4.12 -17.79 -9.10
CA SER A 425 -2.88 -17.86 -8.35
C SER A 425 -1.72 -17.87 -9.36
N ALA A 426 -1.24 -16.68 -9.67
CA ALA A 426 0.14 -16.47 -10.07
C ALA A 426 0.73 -15.43 -9.12
N ARG A 427 0.71 -15.72 -7.81
CA ARG A 427 1.87 -15.31 -7.02
C ARG A 427 3.03 -16.13 -7.58
N PRO A 428 4.10 -15.53 -8.12
CA PRO A 428 5.35 -16.28 -8.21
C PRO A 428 5.72 -16.65 -6.77
N SER A 429 5.56 -17.93 -6.44
CA SER A 429 5.99 -18.54 -5.17
C SER A 429 7.51 -18.58 -5.03
N SER A 430 8.26 -17.95 -5.94
CA SER A 430 9.70 -17.68 -5.76
C SER A 430 9.92 -16.46 -4.86
N TRP A 431 9.54 -16.61 -3.59
CA TRP A 431 10.23 -15.99 -2.47
C TRP A 431 10.81 -17.13 -1.61
N SER A 432 11.56 -18.02 -2.25
CA SER A 432 12.46 -18.96 -1.59
C SER A 432 13.69 -18.24 -1.04
#